data_AF-A0A956F1P7-F1
#
_entry.id   AF-A0A956F1P7-F1
#
_cell.length_a   1.000
_cell.length_b   1.000
_cell.length_c   1.000
_cell.angle_alpha   90.00
_cell.angle_beta   90.00
_cell.angle_gamma   90.00
#
_symmetry.space_group_name_H-M   'P 1'
#
loop_
_entity.id
_entity.type
_entity.pdbx_description
1 polymer ?
#
loop_
_entity_poly.entity_id
_entity_poly.type
_entity_poly.pdbx_seq_one_letter_code
_entity_poly.pdbx_strand_id
1 'polypeptide(L)'
;MIAPGFTNCGEPAHSAAASATTGGVGGTAGGGVGGTAGGDVGGTANAGVGGTGNPVGGASGAAGGGSAGEASFFYSLPVCIPDGSLEPPHPDLSGSYSVPVSANLEAYAAYPVGDISICRTETTIELGYSLPALLVGKKTRVDFSGGVDPSATQHVLSGKDGTATCNRIGKAWSCLEHFMGIEVDLQRVADEAAALSPAEAQGRIDVATVFQGDPIGVLEFKQP
;
A
#
# COMPACT_ATOMS: atom_id res chain seq x y z
N MET A 1 11.35 -26.08 -30.46
CA MET A 1 10.49 -25.67 -29.34
C MET A 1 11.15 -24.44 -28.73
N ILE A 2 10.61 -23.27 -29.02
CA ILE A 2 11.13 -21.98 -28.55
C ILE A 2 10.41 -21.70 -27.24
N ALA A 3 11.15 -21.59 -26.13
CA ALA A 3 10.56 -21.25 -24.84
C ALA A 3 9.92 -19.85 -24.92
N PRO A 4 8.70 -19.64 -24.40
CA PRO A 4 8.12 -18.31 -24.31
C PRO A 4 9.02 -17.45 -23.42
N GLY A 5 9.38 -16.27 -23.93
CA GLY A 5 10.20 -15.30 -23.22
C GLY A 5 9.50 -14.86 -21.93
N PHE A 6 10.21 -14.97 -20.80
CA PHE A 6 9.81 -14.37 -19.55
C PHE A 6 9.83 -12.84 -19.74
N THR A 7 8.67 -12.23 -19.84
CA THR A 7 8.55 -10.78 -19.71
C THR A 7 8.88 -10.45 -18.27
N ASN A 8 10.04 -9.84 -18.06
CA ASN A 8 10.44 -9.25 -16.79
C ASN A 8 9.25 -8.47 -16.22
N CYS A 9 8.83 -8.80 -14.99
CA CYS A 9 7.80 -8.03 -14.29
C CYS A 9 8.32 -6.59 -14.28
N GLY A 10 7.57 -5.70 -14.96
CA GLY A 10 8.09 -4.52 -15.62
C GLY A 10 9.15 -3.80 -14.80
N GLU A 11 10.35 -3.68 -15.37
CA GLU A 11 11.34 -2.73 -14.87
C GLU A 11 10.59 -1.39 -14.72
N PRO A 12 10.48 -0.83 -13.51
CA PRO A 12 9.68 0.36 -13.29
C PRO A 12 10.19 1.43 -14.25
N ALA A 13 9.31 1.98 -15.08
CA ALA A 13 9.66 3.09 -15.94
C ALA A 13 10.11 4.24 -15.04
N HIS A 14 11.42 4.32 -14.81
CA HIS A 14 12.09 5.44 -14.17
C HIS A 14 11.85 6.65 -15.07
N SER A 15 10.73 7.32 -14.84
CA SER A 15 10.46 8.62 -15.42
C SER A 15 11.56 9.53 -14.91
N ALA A 16 12.49 9.87 -15.81
CA ALA A 16 13.53 10.85 -15.57
C ALA A 16 12.88 12.12 -15.03
N ALA A 17 13.15 12.44 -13.77
CA ALA A 17 12.77 13.72 -13.18
C ALA A 17 13.50 14.82 -13.96
N ALA A 18 12.75 15.55 -14.79
CA ALA A 18 13.22 16.77 -15.41
C ALA A 18 13.49 17.79 -14.29
N SER A 19 14.77 18.13 -14.12
CA SER A 19 15.23 19.22 -13.27
C SER A 19 14.69 20.54 -13.82
N ALA A 20 13.67 21.09 -13.16
CA ALA A 20 13.12 22.40 -13.45
C ALA A 20 13.88 23.47 -12.65
N THR A 21 14.60 24.30 -13.39
CA THR A 21 15.21 25.57 -13.03
C THR A 21 14.29 26.42 -12.16
N THR A 22 14.74 26.83 -10.98
CA THR A 22 14.08 27.89 -10.19
C THR A 22 14.98 29.13 -10.17
N GLY A 23 14.57 30.14 -10.93
CA GLY A 23 15.08 31.50 -10.83
C GLY A 23 14.57 32.18 -9.56
N GLY A 24 15.44 32.94 -8.91
CA GLY A 24 15.15 33.65 -7.66
C GLY A 24 14.57 35.05 -7.83
N VAL A 25 13.99 35.53 -6.73
CA VAL A 25 13.79 36.91 -6.23
C VAL A 25 13.12 36.70 -4.84
N GLY A 26 13.43 37.33 -3.70
CA GLY A 26 14.15 38.54 -3.34
C GLY A 26 13.33 39.22 -2.21
N GLY A 27 13.92 39.41 -1.01
CA GLY A 27 13.42 40.26 0.10
C GLY A 27 12.25 39.69 0.92
N THR A 28 12.05 40.00 2.22
CA THR A 28 12.67 40.95 3.14
C THR A 28 12.34 40.55 4.60
N ALA A 29 13.09 41.11 5.54
CA ALA A 29 13.14 40.80 6.97
C ALA A 29 11.93 41.24 7.84
N GLY A 30 11.82 40.60 9.01
CA GLY A 30 11.03 40.99 10.19
C GLY A 30 10.68 39.72 10.97
N GLY A 31 11.18 39.42 12.17
CA GLY A 31 11.32 40.27 13.35
C GLY A 31 10.29 39.81 14.38
N GLY A 32 10.70 39.02 15.37
CA GLY A 32 9.77 38.50 16.39
C GLY A 32 10.43 37.55 17.39
N VAL A 33 11.05 38.13 18.40
CA VAL A 33 11.57 37.48 19.62
C VAL A 33 10.45 37.29 20.64
N GLY A 34 10.48 36.17 21.37
CA GLY A 34 9.92 36.08 22.73
C GLY A 34 9.11 34.83 23.04
N GLY A 35 9.53 34.07 24.05
CA GLY A 35 8.66 33.08 24.69
C GLY A 35 9.36 31.89 25.34
N THR A 36 10.05 32.11 26.46
CA THR A 36 10.55 31.08 27.39
C THR A 36 9.44 30.59 28.33
N ALA A 37 9.32 29.27 28.51
CA ALA A 37 8.94 28.55 29.75
C ALA A 37 8.83 27.05 29.35
N GLY A 38 9.50 26.08 29.96
CA GLY A 38 9.70 25.85 31.39
C GLY A 38 8.78 24.68 31.79
N GLY A 39 9.34 23.47 31.96
CA GLY A 39 8.55 22.29 32.28
C GLY A 39 9.34 20.98 32.34
N ASP A 40 10.22 20.87 33.33
CA ASP A 40 10.72 19.60 33.87
C ASP A 40 9.56 18.78 34.49
N VAL A 41 9.42 17.49 34.15
CA VAL A 41 8.87 16.47 35.05
C VAL A 41 9.59 15.14 34.79
N GLY A 42 10.07 14.51 35.86
CA GLY A 42 10.85 13.27 35.90
C GLY A 42 10.17 12.05 35.23
N GLY A 43 10.88 10.97 34.94
CA GLY A 43 11.85 10.31 35.78
C GLY A 43 11.21 9.06 36.37
N THR A 44 11.41 7.90 35.75
CA THR A 44 11.42 6.59 36.41
C THR A 44 12.30 5.64 35.61
N ALA A 45 13.43 5.30 36.19
CA ALA A 45 14.26 4.18 35.78
C ALA A 45 13.51 2.87 36.09
N ASN A 46 13.49 1.93 35.14
CA ASN A 46 13.16 0.54 35.45
C ASN A 46 14.41 -0.31 35.30
N ALA A 47 14.93 -0.74 36.45
CA ALA A 47 15.99 -1.72 36.58
C ALA A 47 15.35 -3.13 36.59
N GLY A 48 15.69 -3.97 35.62
CA GLY A 48 15.32 -5.38 35.55
C GLY A 48 16.49 -6.16 34.96
N VAL A 49 17.52 -6.45 35.76
CA VAL A 49 17.79 -7.76 36.38
C VAL A 49 18.24 -8.80 35.36
N GLY A 50 19.49 -9.23 35.55
CA GLY A 50 20.21 -10.17 34.71
C GLY A 50 19.67 -11.59 34.72
N GLY A 51 19.96 -12.28 33.63
CA GLY A 51 19.75 -13.71 33.47
C GLY A 51 20.89 -14.30 32.65
N THR A 52 22.04 -14.50 33.27
CA THR A 52 23.13 -15.33 32.74
C THR A 52 22.74 -16.80 32.89
N GLY A 53 22.45 -17.47 31.78
CA GLY A 53 22.16 -18.91 31.76
C GLY A 53 22.67 -19.53 30.48
N ASN A 54 23.95 -19.91 30.48
CA ASN A 54 24.54 -20.81 29.49
C ASN A 54 24.69 -22.19 30.16
N PRO A 55 24.17 -23.27 29.56
CA PRO A 55 24.84 -24.55 29.67
C PRO A 55 25.27 -25.08 28.30
N VAL A 56 26.57 -25.37 28.25
CA VAL A 56 27.28 -26.12 27.24
C VAL A 56 27.00 -27.62 27.44
N GLY A 57 26.70 -28.33 26.35
CA GLY A 57 26.61 -29.80 26.30
C GLY A 57 25.65 -30.18 25.17
N GLY A 58 26.03 -30.81 24.06
CA GLY A 58 27.04 -31.83 23.87
C GLY A 58 26.30 -33.12 23.51
N ALA A 59 26.16 -33.41 22.21
CA ALA A 59 25.93 -34.76 21.69
C ALA A 59 26.06 -34.78 20.16
N SER A 60 27.24 -35.18 19.71
CA SER A 60 27.49 -35.83 18.42
C SER A 60 26.63 -37.10 18.30
N GLY A 61 25.85 -37.23 17.23
CA GLY A 61 25.02 -38.42 17.00
C GLY A 61 24.58 -38.59 15.55
N ALA A 62 25.13 -39.62 14.92
CA ALA A 62 24.56 -40.46 13.87
C ALA A 62 24.26 -39.85 12.48
N ALA A 63 25.17 -40.17 11.56
CA ALA A 63 24.86 -40.38 10.16
C ALA A 63 23.71 -41.38 10.01
N GLY A 64 22.63 -40.93 9.36
CA GLY A 64 21.52 -41.76 8.90
C GLY A 64 21.23 -41.43 7.45
N GLY A 65 21.75 -42.26 6.54
CA GLY A 65 21.37 -42.26 5.14
C GLY A 65 19.91 -42.63 5.01
N GLY A 66 19.08 -41.65 4.64
CA GLY A 66 17.68 -41.82 4.29
C GLY A 66 17.49 -41.28 2.88
N SER A 67 17.15 -42.19 1.98
CA SER A 67 16.73 -42.06 0.59
C SER A 67 16.35 -40.65 0.14
N ALA A 68 16.90 -40.24 -1.01
CA ALA A 68 16.44 -39.13 -1.82
C ALA A 68 14.95 -39.32 -2.16
N GLY A 69 14.08 -38.88 -1.25
CA GLY A 69 12.70 -38.56 -1.56
C GLY A 69 12.76 -37.36 -2.48
N GLU A 70 12.29 -37.53 -3.71
CA GLU A 70 12.11 -36.47 -4.68
C GLU A 70 11.26 -35.38 -4.01
N ALA A 71 11.94 -34.40 -3.42
CA ALA A 71 11.34 -33.15 -3.01
C ALA A 71 10.80 -32.55 -4.30
N SER A 72 9.52 -32.78 -4.54
CA SER A 72 8.73 -32.12 -5.56
C SER A 72 8.63 -30.67 -5.09
N PHE A 73 9.72 -29.92 -5.28
CA PHE A 73 9.71 -28.48 -5.35
C PHE A 73 8.84 -28.17 -6.56
N PHE A 74 7.54 -28.10 -6.33
CA PHE A 74 6.64 -27.36 -7.18
C PHE A 74 7.11 -25.92 -7.10
N TYR A 75 8.04 -25.56 -7.97
CA TYR A 75 8.37 -24.19 -8.28
C TYR A 75 7.06 -23.56 -8.78
N SER A 76 6.29 -22.98 -7.86
CA SER A 76 5.18 -22.12 -8.23
C SER A 76 5.79 -20.93 -8.94
N LEU A 77 5.70 -20.94 -10.27
CA LEU A 77 6.14 -19.85 -11.12
C LEU A 77 5.60 -18.52 -10.60
N PRO A 78 6.36 -17.42 -10.71
CA PRO A 78 5.88 -16.10 -10.33
C PRO A 78 4.57 -15.81 -11.07
N VAL A 79 3.52 -15.53 -10.29
CA VAL A 79 2.23 -15.09 -10.84
C VAL A 79 2.29 -13.57 -10.86
N CYS A 80 2.89 -13.05 -11.93
CA CYS A 80 2.77 -11.64 -12.30
C CYS A 80 1.54 -11.55 -13.22
N ILE A 81 0.52 -10.78 -12.83
CA ILE A 81 -0.50 -10.29 -13.76
C ILE A 81 -0.07 -8.85 -14.07
N PRO A 82 0.68 -8.61 -15.17
CA PRO A 82 1.21 -7.28 -15.45
C PRO A 82 0.06 -6.32 -15.76
N ASP A 83 0.21 -5.07 -15.34
CA ASP A 83 -0.62 -3.97 -15.80
C ASP A 83 -0.60 -3.92 -17.35
N GLY A 84 -1.76 -3.89 -18.00
CA GLY A 84 -1.87 -3.75 -19.45
C GLY A 84 -1.40 -4.93 -20.31
N SER A 85 -0.97 -6.08 -19.75
CA SER A 85 -0.64 -7.27 -20.56
C SER A 85 -1.86 -7.95 -21.17
N LEU A 86 -3.03 -7.41 -20.88
CA LEU A 86 -4.31 -7.89 -21.34
C LEU A 86 -5.01 -6.67 -22.02
N GLU A 87 -5.46 -6.82 -23.27
CA GLU A 87 -6.18 -5.79 -24.05
C GLU A 87 -7.45 -5.24 -23.35
N PRO A 88 -7.52 -3.95 -22.97
CA PRO A 88 -8.71 -3.40 -22.33
C PRO A 88 -10.00 -3.74 -23.08
N PRO A 89 -11.09 -4.15 -22.39
CA PRO A 89 -11.25 -4.26 -20.94
C PRO A 89 -11.04 -5.71 -20.49
N HIS A 90 -9.90 -6.07 -19.88
CA HIS A 90 -9.83 -7.38 -19.24
C HIS A 90 -10.55 -7.37 -17.89
N PRO A 91 -11.53 -8.26 -17.69
CA PRO A 91 -12.37 -8.28 -16.51
C PRO A 91 -11.69 -8.85 -15.25
N ASP A 92 -10.40 -9.19 -15.30
CA ASP A 92 -9.86 -10.21 -14.40
C ASP A 92 -9.29 -9.67 -13.08
N LEU A 93 -9.05 -8.35 -12.94
CA LEU A 93 -8.69 -7.74 -11.65
C LEU A 93 -9.38 -6.39 -11.45
N SER A 94 -10.66 -6.47 -11.09
CA SER A 94 -11.43 -5.35 -10.55
C SER A 94 -11.61 -5.50 -9.04
N GLY A 95 -11.78 -4.36 -8.39
CA GLY A 95 -11.98 -4.29 -6.95
C GLY A 95 -12.84 -3.11 -6.54
N SER A 96 -12.98 -2.96 -5.23
CA SER A 96 -13.63 -1.84 -4.59
C SER A 96 -12.67 -1.22 -3.60
N TYR A 97 -12.53 0.09 -3.66
CA TYR A 97 -11.86 0.87 -2.64
C TYR A 97 -12.90 1.53 -1.75
N SER A 98 -12.79 1.39 -0.44
CA SER A 98 -13.73 1.99 0.51
C SER A 98 -13.01 2.84 1.54
N VAL A 99 -13.64 3.95 1.93
CA VAL A 99 -13.16 4.82 3.02
C VAL A 99 -13.95 4.50 4.29
N PRO A 100 -13.31 4.17 5.42
CA PRO A 100 -14.00 4.04 6.70
C PRO A 100 -14.63 5.37 7.10
N VAL A 101 -15.96 5.41 7.18
CA VAL A 101 -16.74 6.61 7.53
C VAL A 101 -17.88 6.27 8.50
N SER A 102 -18.60 7.28 8.97
CA SER A 102 -19.81 7.09 9.76
C SER A 102 -20.97 6.54 8.92
N ALA A 103 -21.95 5.91 9.58
CA ALA A 103 -23.08 5.23 8.94
C ALA A 103 -23.89 6.09 7.94
N ASN A 104 -23.96 7.42 8.14
CA ASN A 104 -24.65 8.32 7.22
C ASN A 104 -23.91 8.56 5.89
N LEU A 105 -22.63 8.22 5.80
CA LEU A 105 -21.80 8.38 4.59
C LEU A 105 -21.46 7.04 3.91
N GLU A 106 -21.76 5.89 4.53
CA GLU A 106 -21.40 4.55 4.01
C GLU A 106 -21.85 4.32 2.56
N ALA A 107 -23.04 4.81 2.19
CA ALA A 107 -23.58 4.69 0.83
C ALA A 107 -22.73 5.40 -0.25
N TYR A 108 -21.87 6.33 0.15
CA TYR A 108 -21.02 7.13 -0.73
C TYR A 108 -19.52 6.80 -0.57
N ALA A 109 -19.18 5.82 0.28
CA ALA A 109 -17.79 5.58 0.67
C ALA A 109 -17.06 4.55 -0.19
N ALA A 110 -17.76 3.86 -1.10
CA ALA A 110 -17.20 2.80 -1.94
C ALA A 110 -17.03 3.25 -3.40
N TYR A 111 -15.88 2.93 -3.98
CA TYR A 111 -15.45 3.36 -5.31
C TYR A 111 -14.93 2.14 -6.11
N PRO A 112 -15.36 1.95 -7.37
CA PRO A 112 -14.80 0.90 -8.21
C PRO A 112 -13.34 1.21 -8.57
N VAL A 113 -12.48 0.20 -8.53
CA VAL A 113 -11.09 0.25 -8.98
C VAL A 113 -10.86 -0.80 -10.05
N GLY A 114 -10.32 -0.40 -11.20
CA GLY A 114 -10.20 -1.25 -12.39
C GLY A 114 -8.77 -1.47 -12.89
N ASP A 115 -7.78 -0.76 -12.35
CA ASP A 115 -6.39 -0.80 -12.77
C ASP A 115 -5.50 -1.42 -11.69
N ILE A 116 -5.97 -2.51 -11.09
CA ILE A 116 -5.24 -3.22 -10.03
C ILE A 116 -4.19 -4.12 -10.66
N SER A 117 -2.93 -3.88 -10.34
CA SER A 117 -1.81 -4.77 -10.65
C SER A 117 -1.32 -5.43 -9.37
N ILE A 118 -1.19 -6.75 -9.39
CA ILE A 118 -0.56 -7.50 -8.29
C ILE A 118 0.44 -8.50 -8.88
N CYS A 119 1.64 -8.45 -8.34
CA CYS A 119 2.75 -9.34 -8.68
C CYS A 119 3.21 -10.02 -7.40
N ARG A 120 3.31 -11.36 -7.44
CA ARG A 120 3.85 -12.15 -6.33
C ARG A 120 4.96 -13.05 -6.83
N THR A 121 6.15 -12.84 -6.29
CA THR A 121 7.31 -13.71 -6.42
C THR A 121 7.45 -14.61 -5.18
N GLU A 122 8.54 -15.37 -5.09
CA GLU A 122 8.84 -16.19 -3.91
C GLU A 122 9.07 -15.34 -2.66
N THR A 123 9.62 -14.13 -2.83
CA THR A 123 10.07 -13.27 -1.73
C THR A 123 9.29 -11.98 -1.58
N THR A 124 8.54 -11.57 -2.61
CA THR A 124 7.99 -10.21 -2.69
C THR A 124 6.56 -10.20 -3.21
N ILE A 125 5.72 -9.34 -2.62
CA ILE A 125 4.44 -8.91 -3.17
C ILE A 125 4.60 -7.46 -3.60
N GLU A 126 4.15 -7.16 -4.81
CA GLU A 126 4.00 -5.81 -5.32
C GLU A 126 2.53 -5.60 -5.66
N LEU A 127 1.95 -4.53 -5.14
CA LEU A 127 0.57 -4.11 -5.35
C LEU A 127 0.58 -2.69 -5.86
N GLY A 128 -0.18 -2.40 -6.91
CA GLY A 128 -0.38 -1.03 -7.35
C GLY A 128 -1.72 -0.84 -8.03
N TYR A 129 -2.28 0.37 -7.89
CA TYR A 129 -3.58 0.75 -8.44
C TYR A 129 -3.75 2.27 -8.38
N SER A 130 -4.77 2.83 -9.04
CA SER A 130 -5.08 4.26 -8.93
C SER A 130 -6.19 4.55 -7.94
N LEU A 131 -5.95 5.48 -7.03
CA LEU A 131 -6.99 6.09 -6.21
C LEU A 131 -8.00 6.83 -7.11
N PRO A 132 -9.32 6.74 -6.83
CA PRO A 132 -10.36 7.38 -7.64
C PRO A 132 -10.26 8.91 -7.64
N ALA A 133 -10.52 9.53 -8.78
CA ALA A 133 -10.58 10.99 -8.89
C ALA A 133 -11.71 11.59 -8.02
N LEU A 134 -12.83 10.89 -7.87
CA LEU A 134 -13.93 11.26 -6.96
C LEU A 134 -13.56 11.18 -5.46
N LEU A 135 -12.35 10.74 -5.12
CA LEU A 135 -11.84 10.73 -3.75
C LEU A 135 -10.73 11.74 -3.53
N VAL A 136 -9.77 11.85 -4.46
CA VAL A 136 -8.56 12.69 -4.28
C VAL A 136 -8.42 13.84 -5.29
N GLY A 137 -9.39 14.01 -6.19
CA GLY A 137 -9.47 15.10 -7.19
C GLY A 137 -8.76 14.81 -8.52
N LYS A 138 -7.97 13.74 -8.59
CA LYS A 138 -7.37 13.22 -9.82
C LYS A 138 -7.08 11.73 -9.64
N LYS A 139 -6.94 10.97 -10.72
CA LYS A 139 -6.42 9.60 -10.60
C LYS A 139 -4.98 9.65 -10.11
N THR A 140 -4.71 9.03 -8.96
CA THR A 140 -3.39 9.02 -8.32
C THR A 140 -2.93 7.58 -8.16
N ARG A 141 -1.86 7.20 -8.87
CA ARG A 141 -1.25 5.88 -8.73
C ARG A 141 -0.55 5.75 -7.38
N VAL A 142 -0.79 4.64 -6.71
CA VAL A 142 -0.07 4.20 -5.51
C VAL A 142 0.52 2.83 -5.75
N ASP A 143 1.71 2.60 -5.22
CA ASP A 143 2.43 1.34 -5.35
C ASP A 143 3.02 0.96 -3.99
N PHE A 144 2.83 -0.29 -3.62
CA PHE A 144 3.28 -0.90 -2.38
C PHE A 144 4.09 -2.16 -2.68
N SER A 145 5.13 -2.40 -1.87
CA SER A 145 5.91 -3.63 -1.93
C SER A 145 6.19 -4.16 -0.52
N GLY A 146 6.28 -5.47 -0.37
CA GLY A 146 6.59 -6.10 0.91
C GLY A 146 7.02 -7.56 0.75
N GLY A 147 7.62 -8.10 1.81
CA GLY A 147 8.07 -9.48 1.83
C GLY A 147 6.92 -10.48 1.84
N VAL A 148 7.14 -11.64 1.20
CA VAL A 148 6.25 -12.81 1.31
C VAL A 148 6.72 -13.67 2.48
N ASP A 149 5.87 -13.85 3.46
CA ASP A 149 5.94 -14.98 4.39
C ASP A 149 4.91 -16.03 3.92
N PRO A 150 5.34 -17.23 3.50
CA PRO A 150 4.43 -18.26 3.00
C PRO A 150 3.49 -18.81 4.08
N SER A 151 3.81 -18.62 5.36
CA SER A 151 3.00 -19.03 6.49
C SER A 151 2.03 -17.95 6.98
N ALA A 152 2.24 -16.69 6.58
CA ALA A 152 1.41 -15.58 6.99
C ALA A 152 0.14 -15.47 6.14
N THR A 153 -0.99 -15.23 6.81
CA THR A 153 -2.25 -14.82 6.17
C THR A 153 -2.36 -13.31 5.99
N GLN A 154 -1.46 -12.58 6.64
CA GLN A 154 -1.36 -11.13 6.63
C GLN A 154 0.02 -10.70 6.12
N HIS A 155 0.04 -9.74 5.21
CA HIS A 155 1.24 -9.16 4.61
C HIS A 155 1.28 -7.67 4.87
N VAL A 156 2.42 -7.14 5.32
CA VAL A 156 2.64 -5.70 5.46
C VAL A 156 3.44 -5.23 4.26
N LEU A 157 2.85 -4.34 3.48
CA LEU A 157 3.45 -3.70 2.32
C LEU A 157 3.71 -2.23 2.63
N SER A 158 4.69 -1.63 1.98
CA SER A 158 5.07 -0.23 2.15
C SER A 158 5.37 0.41 0.81
N GLY A 159 5.06 1.70 0.70
CA GLY A 159 5.25 2.50 -0.51
C GLY A 159 5.64 3.93 -0.14
N LYS A 160 5.89 4.76 -1.16
CA LYS A 160 6.23 6.18 -0.94
C LYS A 160 5.09 6.96 -0.27
N ASP A 161 3.85 6.53 -0.50
CA ASP A 161 2.65 7.25 -0.06
C ASP A 161 2.09 6.73 1.27
N GLY A 162 2.57 5.58 1.79
CA GLY A 162 2.02 4.97 2.99
C GLY A 162 2.36 3.50 3.20
N THR A 163 1.54 2.82 3.99
CA THR A 163 1.63 1.38 4.27
C THR A 163 0.30 0.69 4.01
N ALA A 164 0.34 -0.60 3.71
CA ALA A 164 -0.83 -1.44 3.49
C ALA A 164 -0.71 -2.75 4.25
N THR A 165 -1.71 -3.10 5.05
CA THR A 165 -1.84 -4.41 5.71
C THR A 165 -2.85 -5.25 4.97
N CYS A 166 -2.35 -6.20 4.18
CA CYS A 166 -3.15 -7.03 3.29
C CYS A 166 -3.41 -8.41 3.89
N ASN A 167 -4.68 -8.77 4.04
CA ASN A 167 -5.12 -10.11 4.38
C ASN A 167 -5.57 -10.84 3.13
N ARG A 168 -5.15 -12.11 2.98
CA ARG A 168 -5.54 -12.96 1.86
C ARG A 168 -6.32 -14.17 2.33
N ILE A 169 -7.52 -14.36 1.78
CA ILE A 169 -8.35 -15.55 2.01
C ILE A 169 -8.65 -16.19 0.65
N GLY A 170 -7.94 -17.28 0.34
CA GLY A 170 -8.02 -17.94 -0.96
C GLY A 170 -7.51 -17.03 -2.09
N LYS A 171 -8.43 -16.54 -2.94
CA LYS A 171 -8.14 -15.56 -4.00
C LYS A 171 -8.58 -14.13 -3.67
N ALA A 172 -9.30 -13.94 -2.57
CA ALA A 172 -9.76 -12.62 -2.14
C ALA A 172 -8.66 -11.93 -1.32
N TRP A 173 -8.48 -10.65 -1.58
CA TRP A 173 -7.56 -9.76 -0.91
C TRP A 173 -8.34 -8.61 -0.26
N SER A 174 -7.93 -8.23 0.95
CA SER A 174 -8.42 -7.06 1.67
C SER A 174 -7.24 -6.34 2.30
N CYS A 175 -6.93 -5.15 1.82
CA CYS A 175 -5.79 -4.35 2.23
C CYS A 175 -6.27 -3.10 2.97
N LEU A 176 -5.96 -3.01 4.27
CA LEU A 176 -6.13 -1.80 5.07
C LEU A 176 -4.92 -0.89 4.85
N GLU A 177 -5.16 0.31 4.37
CA GLU A 177 -4.12 1.23 3.92
C GLU A 177 -4.11 2.49 4.77
N HIS A 178 -2.91 2.95 5.09
CA HIS A 178 -2.66 4.18 5.83
C HIS A 178 -1.70 5.05 5.03
N PHE A 179 -2.21 6.15 4.48
CA PHE A 179 -1.42 7.09 3.68
C PHE A 179 -0.84 8.21 4.56
N MET A 180 0.32 8.74 4.16
CA MET A 180 0.98 9.87 4.86
C MET A 180 1.26 11.07 3.94
N GLY A 181 1.07 10.93 2.62
CA GLY A 181 1.47 11.95 1.64
C GLY A 181 0.50 12.17 0.48
N ILE A 182 -0.73 11.64 0.57
CA ILE A 182 -1.73 11.84 -0.47
C ILE A 182 -2.38 13.20 -0.31
N GLU A 183 -2.19 14.06 -1.31
CA GLU A 183 -2.86 15.35 -1.41
C GLU A 183 -4.29 15.16 -1.96
N VAL A 184 -5.27 15.70 -1.24
CA VAL A 184 -6.68 15.69 -1.65
C VAL A 184 -7.06 17.07 -2.17
N ASP A 185 -7.35 17.18 -3.48
CA ASP A 185 -7.87 18.39 -4.11
C ASP A 185 -9.40 18.39 -4.05
N LEU A 186 -9.96 18.90 -2.95
CA LEU A 186 -11.41 18.93 -2.72
C LEU A 186 -12.17 19.74 -3.78
N GLN A 187 -11.55 20.75 -4.39
CA GLN A 187 -12.18 21.51 -5.46
C GLN A 187 -12.37 20.63 -6.70
N ARG A 188 -11.33 19.89 -7.10
CA ARG A 188 -11.46 18.94 -8.21
C ARG A 188 -12.40 17.78 -7.87
N VAL A 189 -12.43 17.31 -6.62
CA VAL A 189 -13.43 16.32 -6.20
C VAL A 189 -14.84 16.86 -6.44
N ALA A 190 -15.11 18.11 -6.07
CA ALA A 190 -16.39 18.75 -6.30
C ALA A 190 -16.71 18.89 -7.81
N ASP A 191 -15.72 19.25 -8.63
CA ASP A 191 -15.87 19.35 -10.09
C ASP A 191 -16.20 17.98 -10.72
N GLU A 192 -15.51 16.91 -10.32
CA GLU A 192 -15.79 15.53 -10.76
C GLU A 192 -17.18 15.05 -10.28
N ALA A 193 -17.56 15.41 -9.06
CA ALA A 193 -18.84 15.04 -8.46
C ALA A 193 -20.04 15.79 -9.07
N ALA A 194 -19.82 16.91 -9.76
CA ALA A 194 -20.89 17.72 -10.36
C ALA A 194 -21.72 16.99 -11.44
N ALA A 195 -21.20 15.89 -11.98
CA ALA A 195 -21.92 15.01 -12.91
C ALA A 195 -22.92 14.05 -12.23
N LEU A 196 -22.87 13.93 -10.90
CA LEU A 196 -23.72 13.04 -10.10
C LEU A 196 -25.01 13.75 -9.65
N SER A 197 -25.92 13.02 -9.02
CA SER A 197 -27.06 13.64 -8.35
C SER A 197 -26.60 14.54 -7.20
N PRO A 198 -27.31 15.64 -6.85
CA PRO A 198 -26.85 16.55 -5.80
C PRO A 198 -26.56 15.88 -4.44
N ALA A 199 -27.38 14.89 -4.04
CA ALA A 199 -27.18 14.15 -2.80
C ALA A 199 -25.93 13.26 -2.85
N GLU A 200 -25.70 12.58 -3.97
CA GLU A 200 -24.50 11.75 -4.16
C GLU A 200 -23.24 12.61 -4.26
N ALA A 201 -23.30 13.73 -5.00
CA ALA A 201 -22.18 14.66 -5.12
C ALA A 201 -21.73 15.17 -3.76
N GLN A 202 -22.69 15.65 -2.95
CA GLN A 202 -22.38 16.11 -1.58
C GLN A 202 -21.81 14.98 -0.72
N GLY A 203 -22.40 13.79 -0.76
CA GLY A 203 -21.91 12.64 0.00
C GLY A 203 -20.48 12.24 -0.36
N ARG A 204 -20.10 12.30 -1.65
CA ARG A 204 -18.73 12.02 -2.12
C ARG A 204 -17.74 13.10 -1.67
N ILE A 205 -18.13 14.37 -1.70
CA ILE A 205 -17.32 15.49 -1.19
C ILE A 205 -17.10 15.34 0.33
N ASP A 206 -18.14 14.96 1.07
CA ASP A 206 -18.05 14.74 2.52
C ASP A 206 -17.10 13.57 2.84
N VAL A 207 -17.18 12.47 2.10
CA VAL A 207 -16.23 11.34 2.22
C VAL A 207 -14.80 11.77 1.92
N ALA A 208 -14.57 12.53 0.85
CA ALA A 208 -13.23 13.05 0.53
C ALA A 208 -12.70 13.99 1.61
N THR A 209 -13.57 14.77 2.25
CA THR A 209 -13.21 15.63 3.39
C THR A 209 -12.78 14.80 4.61
N VAL A 210 -13.49 13.69 4.90
CA VAL A 210 -13.06 12.75 5.95
C VAL A 210 -11.70 12.14 5.61
N PHE A 211 -11.54 11.66 4.38
CA PHE A 211 -10.29 11.06 3.90
C PHE A 211 -9.10 12.03 3.94
N GLN A 212 -9.31 13.32 3.67
CA GLN A 212 -8.25 14.33 3.80
C GLN A 212 -7.73 14.46 5.24
N GLY A 213 -8.60 14.30 6.24
CA GLY A 213 -8.23 14.37 7.65
C GLY A 213 -7.58 13.10 8.20
N ASP A 214 -8.05 11.94 7.73
CA ASP A 214 -7.55 10.62 8.10
C ASP A 214 -7.50 9.71 6.85
N PRO A 215 -6.39 9.73 6.09
CA PRO A 215 -6.33 9.09 4.78
C PRO A 215 -6.11 7.57 4.94
N ILE A 216 -7.17 6.92 5.41
CA ILE A 216 -7.28 5.47 5.58
C ILE A 216 -8.27 4.93 4.55
N GLY A 217 -7.93 3.79 3.96
CA GLY A 217 -8.81 3.10 3.02
C GLY A 217 -8.72 1.60 3.13
N VAL A 218 -9.67 0.93 2.51
CA VAL A 218 -9.68 -0.52 2.36
C VAL A 218 -9.85 -0.86 0.89
N LEU A 219 -8.81 -1.47 0.30
CA LEU A 219 -8.87 -2.04 -1.04
C LEU A 219 -9.27 -3.52 -0.95
N GLU A 220 -10.35 -3.87 -1.62
CA GLU A 220 -10.82 -5.26 -1.74
C GLU A 220 -10.87 -5.69 -3.21
N PHE A 221 -10.28 -6.84 -3.52
CA PHE A 221 -10.31 -7.40 -4.87
C PHE A 221 -10.15 -8.92 -4.86
N LYS A 222 -10.41 -9.55 -6.01
CA LYS A 222 -10.27 -11.00 -6.17
C LYS A 222 -9.39 -11.31 -7.37
N GLN A 223 -8.40 -12.15 -7.15
CA GLN A 223 -7.60 -12.70 -8.25
C GLN A 223 -8.40 -13.75 -9.03
N PRO A 224 -8.22 -13.85 -10.36
CA PRO A 224 -8.96 -14.79 -11.21
C PRO A 224 -8.67 -16.26 -10.85
#